data_AF-A0A520DTX0-F1
#
_entry.id   AF-A0A520DTX0-F1
#
_cell.length_a   1.000
_cell.length_b   1.000
_cell.length_c   1.000
_cell.angle_alpha   90.00
_cell.angle_beta   90.00
_cell.angle_gamma   90.00
#
_symmetry.space_group_name_H-M   'P 1'
#
loop_
_entity.id
_entity.type
_entity.pdbx_description
1 polymer ?
#
loop_
_entity_poly.entity_id
_entity_poly.type
_entity_poly.pdbx_seq_one_letter_code
_entity_poly.pdbx_strand_id
1 'polypeptide(L)' 'YKTVFNYDTLYIGGGNSKQIDFKLEDNIKVVTNRDGIKGGAKLWKLTDGNNITTVSPKKTA' A
#
# COMPACT_ATOMS: atom_id res chain seq x y z
N TYR A 1 -25.01 -0.48 6.51
CA TYR A 1 -24.14 -1.33 5.66
C TYR A 1 -22.72 -0.80 5.74
N LYS A 2 -21.77 -1.61 6.22
CA LYS A 2 -20.33 -1.29 6.19
C LYS A 2 -19.60 -2.57 5.78
N THR A 3 -19.17 -2.63 4.52
CA THR A 3 -18.35 -3.76 4.06
C THR A 3 -17.35 -3.33 3.01
N VAL A 4 -16.16 -2.98 3.48
CA VAL A 4 -14.86 -3.47 2.99
C VAL A 4 -14.01 -3.55 4.27
N PHE A 5 -13.61 -4.74 4.68
CA PHE A 5 -13.10 -5.18 6.00
C PHE A 5 -12.39 -4.15 6.91
N ASN A 6 -12.69 -4.20 8.22
CA ASN A 6 -12.15 -3.43 9.37
C ASN A 6 -10.85 -2.66 9.10
N TYR A 7 -10.97 -1.44 8.57
CA TYR A 7 -9.84 -0.53 8.34
C TYR A 7 -9.86 0.63 9.34
N ASP A 8 -8.68 1.06 9.75
CA ASP A 8 -8.51 2.30 10.51
C ASP A 8 -8.54 3.53 9.59
N THR A 9 -8.05 3.40 8.36
CA THR A 9 -8.03 4.48 7.36
C THR A 9 -8.23 3.94 5.95
N LEU A 10 -9.12 4.56 5.18
CA LEU A 10 -9.38 4.23 3.79
C LEU A 10 -8.76 5.29 2.88
N TYR A 11 -7.87 4.87 1.98
CA TYR A 11 -7.27 5.75 0.97
C TYR A 11 -7.94 5.50 -0.39
N ILE A 12 -8.56 6.53 -0.97
CA ILE A 12 -9.21 6.47 -2.28
C ILE A 12 -8.35 7.22 -3.29
N GLY A 13 -7.78 6.51 -4.25
CA GLY A 13 -6.96 7.09 -5.32
C GLY A 13 -7.56 6.87 -6.71
N GLY A 14 -6.72 7.00 -7.74
CA GLY A 14 -7.11 6.78 -9.13
C GLY A 14 -7.79 7.98 -9.79
N GLY A 15 -7.93 7.94 -11.11
CA GLY A 15 -8.37 9.09 -11.93
C GLY A 15 -9.79 9.61 -11.62
N ASN A 16 -10.68 8.73 -11.14
CA ASN A 16 -12.07 9.08 -10.83
C ASN A 16 -12.26 9.59 -9.39
N SER A 17 -11.26 9.48 -8.52
CA SER A 17 -11.35 10.01 -7.15
C SER A 17 -11.65 11.52 -7.10
N LYS A 18 -11.28 12.25 -8.16
CA LYS A 18 -11.60 13.67 -8.36
C LYS A 18 -13.09 13.98 -8.54
N GLN A 19 -13.90 12.96 -8.84
CA GLN A 19 -15.35 13.10 -9.04
C GLN A 19 -16.13 12.92 -7.74
N ILE A 20 -15.45 12.62 -6.62
CA ILE A 20 -16.09 12.56 -5.31
C ILE A 20 -16.45 13.99 -4.90
N ASP A 21 -17.75 14.26 -4.84
CA ASP A 21 -18.34 15.57 -4.56
C ASP A 21 -19.16 15.59 -3.27
N PHE A 22 -19.22 14.47 -2.55
CA PHE A 22 -19.88 14.32 -1.26
C PHE A 22 -18.87 14.33 -0.10
N LYS A 23 -19.37 14.62 1.09
CA LYS A 23 -18.55 14.63 2.31
C LYS A 23 -18.14 13.22 2.70
N LEU A 24 -16.83 13.03 2.93
CA LEU A 24 -16.26 11.78 3.44
C LEU A 24 -16.09 11.84 4.96
N GLU A 25 -16.05 10.66 5.59
CA GLU A 25 -15.67 10.52 7.01
C GLU A 25 -14.18 10.86 7.22
N ASP A 26 -13.80 11.29 8.42
CA ASP A 26 -12.44 11.80 8.72
C ASP A 26 -11.33 10.75 8.52
N ASN A 27 -11.69 9.46 8.60
CA ASN A 27 -10.78 8.34 8.36
C ASN A 27 -10.69 7.93 6.89
N ILE A 28 -11.33 8.66 5.97
CA ILE A 28 -11.28 8.42 4.53
C ILE A 28 -10.52 9.57 3.86
N LYS A 29 -9.47 9.22 3.11
CA LYS A 29 -8.56 10.19 2.47
C LYS A 29 -8.53 9.99 0.97
N VAL A 30 -8.84 11.04 0.22
CA VAL A 30 -8.60 11.06 -1.22
C VAL A 30 -7.12 11.36 -1.46
N VAL A 31 -6.44 10.51 -2.23
CA VAL A 31 -5.00 10.62 -2.52
C VAL A 31 -4.74 10.86 -4.00
N THR A 32 -3.65 11.58 -4.29
CA THR A 32 -3.27 11.87 -5.66
C THR A 32 -2.52 10.69 -6.29
N ASN A 33 -2.52 10.61 -7.61
CA ASN A 33 -1.71 9.61 -8.32
C ASN A 33 -0.21 9.77 -8.03
N ARG A 34 0.24 11.00 -7.74
CA ARG A 34 1.62 11.30 -7.34
C ARG A 34 1.97 10.60 -6.02
N ASP A 35 1.03 10.48 -5.09
CA ASP A 35 1.25 9.76 -3.83
C ASP A 35 1.35 8.24 -4.04
N GLY A 36 0.63 7.69 -5.02
CA GLY A 36 0.79 6.29 -5.45
C GLY A 36 2.19 5.98 -5.98
N ILE A 37 2.77 6.88 -6.78
CA ILE A 37 4.14 6.73 -7.30
C ILE A 37 5.19 6.70 -6.18
N LYS A 38 5.00 7.53 -5.14
CA LYS A 38 5.88 7.52 -3.95
C LYS A 38 5.86 6.15 -3.25
N GLY A 39 4.71 5.47 -3.23
CA GLY A 39 4.57 4.12 -2.69
C GLY A 39 5.46 3.11 -3.40
N GLY A 40 5.51 3.14 -4.73
CA GLY A 40 6.40 2.28 -5.53
C GLY A 40 7.89 2.50 -5.21
N ALA A 41 8.33 3.76 -5.12
CA ALA A 41 9.70 4.07 -4.71
C ALA A 41 10.00 3.61 -3.26
N LYS A 42 9.01 3.71 -2.36
CA LYS A 42 9.12 3.24 -0.97
C LYS A 42 9.22 1.72 -0.87
N LEU A 43 8.51 0.97 -1.72
CA LEU A 43 8.58 -0.49 -1.79
C LEU A 43 10.02 -0.99 -2.00
N TRP A 44 10.77 -0.34 -2.89
CA TRP A 44 12.17 -0.69 -3.17
C TRP A 44 13.17 -0.13 -2.15
N LYS A 45 12.78 0.88 -1.37
CA LYS A 45 13.58 1.43 -0.28
C LYS A 45 13.43 0.66 1.03
N LEU A 46 12.38 -0.16 1.16
CA LEU A 46 12.25 -1.14 2.24
C LEU A 46 13.35 -2.19 2.07
N THR A 47 14.49 -1.89 2.65
CA THR A 47 15.63 -2.78 2.86
C THR A 47 15.39 -3.63 4.10
N ASP A 48 14.16 -4.09 4.31
CA ASP A 48 13.85 -5.00 5.41
C ASP A 48 14.13 -6.43 4.94
N GLY A 49 15.24 -6.98 5.43
CA GLY A 49 15.76 -8.31 5.17
C GLY A 49 14.89 -9.47 5.66
N ASN A 50 13.67 -9.61 5.16
CA ASN A 50 12.80 -10.78 5.33
C ASN A 50 12.10 -11.02 3.97
N ASN A 51 12.49 -11.93 3.06
CA ASN A 51 12.54 -13.39 3.20
C ASN A 51 13.15 -14.03 1.93
N ILE A 52 14.40 -13.71 1.57
CA ILE A 52 15.14 -14.52 0.58
C ILE A 52 16.25 -15.26 1.33
N THR A 53 15.90 -16.38 1.96
CA THR A 53 16.89 -17.32 2.48
C THR A 53 17.40 -18.17 1.31
N THR A 54 18.59 -17.86 0.81
CA THR A 54 19.30 -18.79 -0.07
C THR A 54 19.74 -19.99 0.76
N VAL A 55 19.08 -21.14 0.58
CA VAL A 55 19.55 -22.41 1.12
C VAL A 55 20.74 -22.89 0.28
N SER A 56 21.95 -22.55 0.71
CA SER A 56 23.16 -23.15 0.12
C SER A 56 23.25 -24.62 0.55
N PRO A 57 23.38 -25.58 -0.39
CA PRO A 57 23.54 -26.98 -0.02
C PRO A 57 24.82 -27.15 0.80
N LYS A 58 24.71 -27.81 1.96
CA LYS A 58 25.87 -28.12 2.79
C LYS A 58 26.71 -29.14 2.02
N LYS A 59 27.96 -28.77 1.72
CA LYS A 59 28.91 -29.69 1.07
C LYS A 59 29.15 -30.86 2.02
N THR A 60 28.60 -32.03 1.69
CA THR A 60 28.90 -33.28 2.37
C THR A 60 30.37 -33.61 2.09
N ALA A 61 31.12 -33.83 3.18
CA ALA A 61 32.51 -34.27 3.14
C ALA A 61 32.62 -35.70 2.60
#